data_AF-A0A3A4VNZ7-F1
#
_entry.id   AF-A0A3A4VNZ7-F1
#
_cell.length_a   1.000
_cell.length_b   1.000
_cell.length_c   1.000
_cell.angle_alpha   90.00
_cell.angle_beta   90.00
_cell.angle_gamma   90.00
#
_symmetry.space_group_name_H-M   'P 1'
#
loop_
_entity.id
_entity.type
_entity.pdbx_description
1 polymer ?
#
loop_
_entity_poly.entity_id
_entity_poly.type
_entity_poly.pdbx_seq_one_letter_code
_entity_poly.pdbx_strand_id
1 'polypeptide(L)'
;MTVTIINDCRDPNALGRQSIRASALLQSPISCIGVDSDLEASGNLIDAIDALDGNEGVILVNVAPRNGVAKRRPNGSPFGYAWNGNVLVLATLDGFTLSLVKKFDIRSPLHEFDVERASREVTGSANAAAFIAESQFRSFDFLPRMAAYLLRHKHAAGTPLSWEAIPDAPHAVWWVDNFGNCKTTITSDELALMPGASLSTRHGPLAFIPALRNVPDNKTALITGSSGLGRKRFLEIVMQGGNAARHLNIASGDTLW
;
A
#
# COMPACT_ATOMS: atom_id res chain seq x y z
N MET A 1 13.21 9.67 12.24
CA MET A 1 11.98 9.00 11.78
C MET A 1 11.27 9.85 10.73
N THR A 2 10.69 9.22 9.70
CA THR A 2 9.76 9.87 8.76
C THR A 2 8.39 9.19 8.82
N VAL A 3 7.33 9.89 8.42
CA VAL A 3 5.97 9.34 8.37
C VAL A 3 5.44 9.40 6.95
N THR A 4 5.02 8.25 6.42
CA THR A 4 4.34 8.17 5.13
C THR A 4 2.84 7.90 5.35
N ILE A 5 1.98 8.69 4.71
CA ILE A 5 0.53 8.49 4.70
C ILE A 5 0.13 8.04 3.29
N ILE A 6 -0.46 6.86 3.18
CA ILE A 6 -1.01 6.29 1.95
C ILE A 6 -2.53 6.26 2.12
N ASN A 7 -3.28 7.01 1.30
CA ASN A 7 -4.71 7.19 1.56
C ASN A 7 -5.56 7.36 0.29
N ASP A 8 -6.78 6.79 0.33
CA ASP A 8 -7.81 6.99 -0.69
C ASP A 8 -8.50 8.36 -0.60
N CYS A 9 -8.41 9.03 0.55
CA CYS A 9 -8.80 10.43 0.75
C CYS A 9 -7.72 11.37 0.20
N ARG A 10 -7.59 11.40 -1.12
CA ARG A 10 -6.47 12.00 -1.86
C ARG A 10 -6.63 13.47 -2.26
N ASP A 11 -7.73 14.12 -1.91
CA ASP A 11 -7.87 15.55 -2.18
C ASP A 11 -6.91 16.39 -1.30
N PRO A 12 -6.48 17.57 -1.76
CA PRO A 12 -5.52 18.39 -1.01
C PRO A 12 -5.98 18.79 0.39
N ASN A 13 -7.29 18.96 0.63
CA ASN A 13 -7.79 19.35 1.96
C ASN A 13 -7.69 18.18 2.94
N ALA A 14 -8.15 16.99 2.53
CA ALA A 14 -8.07 15.80 3.35
C ALA A 14 -6.61 15.42 3.67
N LEU A 15 -5.73 15.42 2.66
CA LEU A 15 -4.31 15.14 2.86
C LEU A 15 -3.62 16.19 3.73
N GLY A 16 -3.93 17.47 3.53
CA GLY A 16 -3.38 18.56 4.35
C GLY A 16 -3.76 18.43 5.83
N ARG A 17 -5.04 18.16 6.12
CA ARG A 17 -5.51 17.94 7.50
C ARG A 17 -4.82 16.75 8.16
N GLN A 18 -4.72 15.62 7.45
CA GLN A 18 -4.05 14.42 7.95
C GLN A 18 -2.56 14.67 8.21
N SER A 19 -1.89 15.37 7.30
CA SER A 19 -0.47 15.74 7.45
C SER A 19 -0.24 16.61 8.68
N ILE A 20 -1.07 17.64 8.88
CA ILE A 20 -0.96 18.53 10.05
C ILE A 20 -1.18 17.74 11.34
N ARG A 21 -2.19 16.85 11.38
CA ARG A 21 -2.48 16.03 12.57
C ARG A 21 -1.35 15.05 12.87
N ALA A 22 -0.84 14.34 11.87
CA ALA A 22 0.26 13.41 12.02
C ALA A 22 1.54 14.15 12.46
N SER A 23 1.86 15.28 11.83
CA SER A 23 3.03 16.10 12.18
C SER A 23 2.95 16.63 13.61
N ALA A 24 1.78 17.11 14.05
CA ALA A 24 1.59 17.59 15.42
C ALA A 24 1.75 16.49 16.48
N LEU A 25 1.35 15.25 16.17
CA LEU A 25 1.41 14.13 17.11
C LEU A 25 2.77 13.41 17.11
N LEU A 26 3.40 13.29 15.94
CA LEU A 26 4.62 12.50 15.73
C LEU A 26 5.88 13.35 15.60
N GLN A 27 5.74 14.68 15.50
CA GLN A 27 6.84 15.65 15.40
C GLN A 27 7.86 15.28 14.31
N SER A 28 7.37 14.78 13.17
CA SER A 28 8.18 14.20 12.10
C SER A 28 7.78 14.77 10.73
N PRO A 29 8.69 14.76 9.74
CA PRO A 29 8.36 15.02 8.35
C PRO A 29 7.28 14.07 7.84
N ILE A 30 6.36 14.58 7.02
CA ILE A 30 5.25 13.81 6.46
C ILE A 30 5.36 13.75 4.94
N SER A 31 5.26 12.55 4.37
CA SER A 31 5.03 12.32 2.95
C SER A 31 3.64 11.74 2.74
N CYS A 32 2.92 12.21 1.72
CA CYS A 32 1.57 11.73 1.40
C CYS A 32 1.53 11.13 0.00
N ILE A 33 0.85 9.99 -0.12
CA ILE A 33 0.60 9.28 -1.37
C ILE A 33 -0.91 9.05 -1.47
N GLY A 34 -1.54 9.66 -2.49
CA GLY A 34 -2.94 9.43 -2.81
C GLY A 34 -3.09 8.18 -3.68
N VAL A 35 -4.08 7.34 -3.37
CA VAL A 35 -4.37 6.10 -4.10
C VAL A 35 -5.85 5.99 -4.44
N ASP A 36 -6.19 5.15 -5.42
CA ASP A 36 -7.57 4.85 -5.83
C ASP A 36 -8.06 3.49 -5.35
N SER A 37 -7.15 2.59 -4.98
CA SER A 37 -7.50 1.22 -4.59
C SER A 37 -6.61 0.67 -3.48
N ASP A 38 -7.06 -0.42 -2.88
CA ASP A 38 -6.32 -1.20 -1.90
C ASP A 38 -5.08 -1.87 -2.51
N LEU A 39 -5.13 -2.25 -3.79
CA LEU A 39 -3.99 -2.78 -4.52
C LEU A 39 -2.91 -1.71 -4.77
N GLU A 40 -3.32 -0.49 -5.14
CA GLU A 40 -2.42 0.66 -5.23
C GLU A 40 -1.75 0.96 -3.89
N ALA A 41 -2.53 0.94 -2.80
CA ALA A 41 -1.98 1.10 -1.46
C ALA A 41 -0.95 0.01 -1.11
N SER A 42 -1.24 -1.23 -1.50
CA SER A 42 -0.33 -2.36 -1.30
C SER A 42 1.02 -2.14 -1.98
N GLY A 43 1.02 -1.69 -3.23
CA GLY A 43 2.26 -1.46 -3.98
C GLY A 43 3.04 -0.26 -3.47
N ASN A 44 2.35 0.84 -3.17
CA ASN A 44 2.96 2.02 -2.56
C ASN A 44 3.50 1.74 -1.14
N LEU A 45 2.90 0.81 -0.40
CA LEU A 45 3.42 0.37 0.90
C LEU A 45 4.75 -0.36 0.73
N ILE A 46 4.90 -1.21 -0.28
CA ILE A 46 6.19 -1.84 -0.60
C ILE A 46 7.24 -0.80 -0.99
N ASP A 47 6.90 0.11 -1.89
CA ASP A 47 7.82 1.17 -2.33
C ASP A 47 8.21 2.10 -1.17
N ALA A 48 7.29 2.40 -0.25
CA ALA A 48 7.60 3.17 0.96
C ALA A 48 8.52 2.42 1.93
N ILE A 49 8.34 1.10 2.09
CA ILE A 49 9.24 0.27 2.91
C ILE A 49 10.64 0.22 2.29
N ASP A 50 10.74 0.05 0.97
CA ASP A 50 12.03 0.03 0.24
C ASP A 50 12.73 1.40 0.35
N ALA A 51 11.99 2.50 0.16
CA ALA A 51 12.52 3.86 0.23
C ALA A 51 13.01 4.29 1.63
N LEU A 52 12.50 3.65 2.68
CA LEU A 52 13.02 3.87 4.05
C LEU A 52 14.42 3.29 4.24
N ASP A 53 14.85 2.33 3.40
CA ASP A 53 16.19 1.74 3.40
C ASP A 53 16.68 1.33 4.80
N GLY A 54 15.79 0.65 5.56
CA GLY A 54 16.06 0.17 6.92
C GLY A 54 16.02 1.24 8.03
N ASN A 55 15.80 2.51 7.70
CA ASN A 55 15.64 3.58 8.68
C ASN A 55 14.32 3.49 9.44
N GLU A 56 14.27 4.10 10.62
CA GLU A 56 13.04 4.19 11.43
C GLU A 56 11.96 4.99 10.70
N GLY A 57 10.75 4.44 10.67
CA GLY A 57 9.63 5.07 9.98
C GLY A 57 8.26 4.63 10.51
N VAL A 58 7.25 5.43 10.18
CA VAL A 58 5.84 5.07 10.36
C VAL A 58 5.15 5.14 9.01
N ILE A 59 4.38 4.11 8.66
CA ILE A 59 3.55 4.13 7.47
C ILE A 59 2.09 3.96 7.90
N LEU A 60 1.27 4.96 7.59
CA LEU A 60 -0.17 4.99 7.85
C LEU A 60 -0.89 4.72 6.54
N VAL A 61 -1.54 3.57 6.42
CA VAL A 61 -2.25 3.15 5.21
C VAL A 61 -3.74 3.09 5.49
N ASN A 62 -4.54 3.81 4.71
CA ASN A 62 -5.98 3.74 4.80
C ASN A 62 -6.61 3.71 3.42
N VAL A 63 -7.23 2.57 3.10
CA VAL A 63 -8.15 2.45 1.98
C VAL A 63 -9.44 1.85 2.52
N ALA A 64 -10.48 2.68 2.59
CA ALA A 64 -11.75 2.34 3.22
C ALA A 64 -12.91 2.59 2.26
N PRO A 65 -12.97 1.86 1.13
CA PRO A 65 -14.02 2.03 0.14
C PRO A 65 -15.37 1.71 0.79
N ARG A 66 -16.32 2.65 0.76
CA ARG A 66 -17.61 2.53 1.46
C ARG A 66 -18.67 1.71 0.70
N ASN A 67 -18.25 0.94 -0.29
CA ASN A 67 -19.09 0.08 -1.12
C ASN A 67 -18.83 -1.41 -0.79
N GLY A 68 -19.74 -2.28 -1.21
CA GLY A 68 -19.56 -3.73 -1.12
C GLY A 68 -19.26 -4.27 0.29
N VAL A 69 -18.12 -4.97 0.43
CA VAL A 69 -17.72 -5.74 1.62
C VAL A 69 -17.59 -4.87 2.87
N ALA A 70 -17.19 -3.60 2.73
CA ALA A 70 -17.02 -2.69 3.86
C ALA A 70 -18.33 -2.36 4.60
N LYS A 71 -19.50 -2.54 3.95
CA LYS A 71 -20.81 -2.40 4.62
C LYS A 71 -21.17 -3.57 5.54
N ARG A 72 -20.44 -4.68 5.47
CA ARG A 72 -20.70 -5.87 6.31
C ARG A 72 -20.28 -5.67 7.76
N ARG A 73 -19.46 -4.64 8.04
CA ARG A 73 -18.99 -4.33 9.40
C ARG A 73 -19.63 -3.03 9.90
N PRO A 74 -20.11 -2.99 11.17
CA PRO A 74 -20.79 -1.81 11.73
C PRO A 74 -19.98 -0.52 11.64
N ASN A 75 -18.66 -0.62 11.82
CA ASN A 75 -17.74 0.52 11.85
C ASN A 75 -16.79 0.56 10.64
N GLY A 76 -17.18 -0.01 9.48
CA GLY A 76 -16.33 -0.03 8.28
C GLY A 76 -15.10 -0.93 8.41
N SER A 77 -14.09 -0.70 7.56
CA SER A 77 -12.90 -1.56 7.49
C SER A 77 -12.12 -1.59 8.81
N PRO A 78 -11.64 -2.78 9.24
CA PRO A 78 -10.82 -2.91 10.43
C PRO A 78 -9.41 -2.37 10.16
N PHE A 79 -8.76 -1.91 11.23
CA PHE A 79 -7.36 -1.49 11.20
C PHE A 79 -6.51 -2.50 11.95
N GLY A 80 -5.25 -2.60 11.56
CA GLY A 80 -4.25 -3.33 12.31
C GLY A 80 -2.88 -2.70 12.24
N TYR A 81 -1.92 -3.31 12.93
CA TYR A 81 -0.53 -2.90 12.90
C TYR A 81 0.42 -4.09 12.86
N ALA A 82 1.61 -3.83 12.31
CA ALA A 82 2.74 -4.74 12.28
C ALA A 82 4.05 -3.93 12.31
N TRP A 83 5.11 -4.52 12.84
CA TRP A 83 6.45 -3.92 12.87
C TRP A 83 7.36 -4.60 11.87
N ASN A 84 7.83 -3.92 10.83
CA ASN A 84 8.87 -4.41 9.95
C ASN A 84 10.23 -3.83 10.37
N GLY A 85 10.98 -4.54 11.21
CA GLY A 85 12.18 -4.01 11.83
C GLY A 85 11.88 -2.72 12.61
N ASN A 86 12.48 -1.60 12.19
CA ASN A 86 12.27 -0.27 12.78
C ASN A 86 11.10 0.50 12.17
N VAL A 87 10.33 -0.11 11.27
CA VAL A 87 9.20 0.52 10.58
C VAL A 87 7.89 0.05 11.20
N LEU A 88 7.11 0.98 11.74
CA LEU A 88 5.75 0.71 12.21
C LEU A 88 4.76 0.91 11.07
N VAL A 89 4.04 -0.15 10.68
CA VAL A 89 2.98 -0.09 9.69
C VAL A 89 1.63 -0.17 10.41
N LEU A 90 0.75 0.80 10.17
CA LEU A 90 -0.66 0.74 10.55
C LEU A 90 -1.49 0.79 9.27
N ALA A 91 -2.39 -0.17 9.07
CA ALA A 91 -3.11 -0.32 7.81
C ALA A 91 -4.57 -0.71 8.00
N THR A 92 -5.42 -0.36 7.03
CA THR A 92 -6.68 -1.08 6.80
C THR A 92 -6.39 -2.53 6.45
N LEU A 93 -7.15 -3.48 7.01
CA LEU A 93 -6.92 -4.92 6.83
C LEU A 93 -7.80 -5.54 5.74
N ASP A 94 -8.80 -4.80 5.26
CA ASP A 94 -9.67 -5.28 4.18
C ASP A 94 -8.96 -5.24 2.82
N GLY A 95 -9.43 -6.13 1.93
CA GLY A 95 -9.03 -6.15 0.54
C GLY A 95 -7.55 -6.52 0.35
N PHE A 96 -6.91 -5.90 -0.63
CA PHE A 96 -5.52 -6.18 -1.02
C PHE A 96 -4.49 -5.29 -0.32
N THR A 97 -4.88 -4.44 0.63
CA THR A 97 -3.99 -3.45 1.28
C THR A 97 -2.66 -4.05 1.76
N LEU A 98 -2.69 -5.26 2.33
CA LEU A 98 -1.51 -5.95 2.84
C LEU A 98 -1.04 -7.14 1.97
N SER A 99 -1.65 -7.35 0.81
CA SER A 99 -1.39 -8.52 -0.05
C SER A 99 0.05 -8.58 -0.58
N LEU A 100 0.65 -7.45 -0.99
CA LEU A 100 2.04 -7.41 -1.43
C LEU A 100 3.02 -7.51 -0.25
N VAL A 101 2.66 -7.01 0.94
CA VAL A 101 3.45 -7.24 2.16
C VAL A 101 3.58 -8.74 2.46
N LYS A 102 2.46 -9.48 2.34
CA LYS A 102 2.42 -10.94 2.44
C LYS A 102 3.29 -11.62 1.37
N LYS A 103 3.21 -11.16 0.11
CA LYS A 103 3.98 -11.69 -1.03
C LYS A 103 5.49 -11.54 -0.85
N PHE A 104 5.94 -10.39 -0.34
CA PHE A 104 7.36 -10.13 -0.09
C PHE A 104 7.88 -10.77 1.21
N ASP A 105 7.04 -11.56 1.88
CA ASP A 105 7.34 -12.28 3.11
C ASP A 105 7.75 -11.35 4.27
N ILE A 106 7.17 -10.15 4.31
CA ILE A 106 7.35 -9.18 5.40
C ILE A 106 6.35 -9.54 6.52
N ARG A 107 6.50 -10.73 7.11
CA ARG A 107 5.49 -11.36 8.00
C ARG A 107 5.77 -11.18 9.48
N SER A 108 5.79 -9.95 9.93
CA SER A 108 5.83 -9.64 11.36
C SER A 108 4.49 -10.00 12.03
N PRO A 109 4.43 -10.21 13.36
CA PRO A 109 3.16 -10.42 14.04
C PRO A 109 2.15 -9.31 13.74
N LEU A 110 1.07 -9.66 13.03
CA LEU A 110 0.00 -8.76 12.66
C LEU A 110 -1.06 -8.75 13.76
N HIS A 111 -1.52 -7.57 14.13
CA HIS A 111 -2.54 -7.40 15.15
C HIS A 111 -3.70 -6.57 14.59
N GLU A 112 -4.92 -7.06 14.71
CA GLU A 112 -6.13 -6.27 14.47
C GLU A 112 -6.48 -5.48 15.73
N PHE A 113 -6.75 -4.18 15.60
CA PHE A 113 -7.11 -3.35 16.74
C PHE A 113 -8.54 -3.63 17.22
N ASP A 114 -8.74 -3.65 18.53
CA ASP A 114 -10.04 -3.30 19.10
C ASP A 114 -10.10 -1.77 19.15
N VAL A 115 -10.70 -1.14 18.13
CA VAL A 115 -10.66 0.31 17.93
C VAL A 115 -11.17 1.07 19.15
N GLU A 116 -12.22 0.59 19.82
CA GLU A 116 -12.77 1.25 20.99
C GLU A 116 -11.82 1.16 22.18
N ARG A 117 -11.33 -0.05 22.50
CA ARG A 117 -10.37 -0.24 23.61
C ARG A 117 -9.06 0.47 23.36
N ALA A 118 -8.51 0.36 22.16
CA ALA A 118 -7.28 1.05 21.76
C ALA A 118 -7.45 2.57 21.85
N SER A 119 -8.60 3.12 21.44
CA SER A 119 -8.88 4.55 21.58
C SER A 119 -8.97 4.99 23.06
N ARG A 120 -9.45 4.13 23.96
CA ARG A 120 -9.43 4.41 25.41
C ARG A 120 -8.01 4.42 25.96
N GLU A 121 -7.14 3.51 25.52
CA GLU A 121 -5.73 3.49 25.92
C GLU A 121 -5.01 4.79 25.53
N VAL A 122 -5.32 5.32 24.34
CA VAL A 122 -4.69 6.55 23.85
C VAL A 122 -5.24 7.81 24.51
N THR A 123 -6.55 7.86 24.77
CA THR A 123 -7.22 9.08 25.23
C THR A 123 -7.38 9.17 26.75
N GLY A 124 -7.37 8.03 27.45
CA GLY A 124 -7.73 7.95 28.87
C GLY A 124 -9.19 8.33 29.16
N SER A 125 -10.05 8.48 28.14
CA SER A 125 -11.42 8.99 28.27
C SER A 125 -12.39 8.17 27.43
N ALA A 126 -13.43 7.63 28.08
CA ALA A 126 -14.47 6.85 27.39
C ALA A 126 -15.19 7.67 26.32
N ASN A 127 -15.52 8.93 26.61
CA ASN A 127 -16.22 9.81 25.66
C ASN A 127 -15.35 10.14 24.44
N ALA A 128 -14.06 10.42 24.66
CA ALA A 128 -13.14 10.68 23.55
C ALA A 128 -12.89 9.42 22.71
N ALA A 129 -12.81 8.26 23.35
CA ALA A 129 -12.66 6.99 22.67
C ALA A 129 -13.87 6.64 21.79
N ALA A 130 -15.09 6.82 22.32
CA ALA A 130 -16.32 6.62 21.56
C ALA A 130 -16.38 7.53 20.33
N PHE A 131 -16.06 8.82 20.50
CA PHE A 131 -15.99 9.77 19.39
C PHE A 131 -15.02 9.31 18.27
N ILE A 132 -13.83 8.83 18.64
CA ILE A 132 -12.85 8.33 17.66
C ILE A 132 -13.37 7.06 16.98
N ALA A 133 -13.93 6.12 17.74
CA ALA A 133 -14.43 4.84 17.22
C ALA A 133 -15.58 5.02 16.23
N GLU A 134 -16.44 6.01 16.47
CA GLU A 134 -17.60 6.34 15.63
C GLU A 134 -17.27 7.37 14.52
N SER A 135 -16.05 7.92 14.52
CA SER A 135 -15.64 8.94 13.55
C SER A 135 -15.79 8.43 12.12
N GLN A 136 -16.32 9.28 11.24
CA GLN A 136 -16.36 9.02 9.81
C GLN A 136 -14.97 9.14 9.16
N PHE A 137 -13.97 9.67 9.87
CA PHE A 137 -12.63 9.92 9.34
C PHE A 137 -11.55 9.28 10.25
N ARG A 138 -11.65 7.98 10.47
CA ARG A 138 -10.74 7.23 11.38
C ARG A 138 -9.27 7.29 10.97
N SER A 139 -8.94 7.47 9.68
CA SER A 139 -7.54 7.71 9.27
C SER A 139 -6.98 9.02 9.82
N PHE A 140 -7.83 9.99 10.12
CA PHE A 140 -7.46 11.27 10.74
C PHE A 140 -7.53 11.21 12.28
N ASP A 141 -8.59 10.63 12.84
CA ASP A 141 -8.83 10.66 14.30
C ASP A 141 -8.16 9.52 15.06
N PHE A 142 -8.01 8.34 14.45
CA PHE A 142 -7.50 7.13 15.10
C PHE A 142 -6.03 6.85 14.74
N LEU A 143 -5.72 6.63 13.46
CA LEU A 143 -4.40 6.15 13.03
C LEU A 143 -3.19 6.96 13.55
N PRO A 144 -3.12 8.29 13.40
CA PRO A 144 -1.93 9.04 13.85
C PRO A 144 -1.80 9.05 15.37
N ARG A 145 -2.90 8.90 16.11
CA ARG A 145 -2.89 8.77 17.58
C ARG A 145 -2.36 7.40 18.00
N MET A 146 -2.84 6.35 17.33
CA MET A 146 -2.34 4.99 17.56
C MET A 146 -0.86 4.86 17.22
N ALA A 147 -0.39 5.50 16.14
CA ALA A 147 1.03 5.52 15.82
C ALA A 147 1.86 6.14 16.95
N ALA A 148 1.46 7.32 17.45
CA ALA A 148 2.15 7.98 18.54
C ALA A 148 2.16 7.13 19.83
N TYR A 149 1.07 6.43 20.10
CA TYR A 149 0.96 5.51 21.23
C TYR A 149 1.87 4.29 21.06
N LEU A 150 1.81 3.61 19.91
CA LEU A 150 2.60 2.41 19.63
C LEU A 150 4.10 2.67 19.60
N LEU A 151 4.55 3.85 19.15
CA LEU A 151 5.96 4.21 19.23
C LEU A 151 6.49 4.18 20.67
N ARG A 152 5.65 4.58 21.65
CA ARG A 152 5.98 4.63 23.08
C ARG A 152 5.78 3.29 23.79
N HIS A 153 4.66 2.63 23.53
CA HIS A 153 4.21 1.47 24.29
C HIS A 153 4.48 0.13 23.59
N LYS A 154 4.78 0.14 22.28
CA LYS A 154 5.06 -1.01 21.40
C LYS A 154 3.90 -1.99 21.18
N HIS A 155 2.86 -1.93 22.00
CA HIS A 155 1.64 -2.73 21.90
C HIS A 155 0.42 -1.84 22.19
N ALA A 156 -0.75 -2.31 21.76
CA ALA A 156 -2.06 -1.72 22.01
C ALA A 156 -3.13 -2.81 22.02
N ALA A 157 -4.32 -2.50 22.55
CA ALA A 157 -5.47 -3.40 22.59
C ALA A 157 -5.85 -3.92 21.19
N GLY A 158 -5.91 -5.24 21.07
CA GLY A 158 -6.21 -5.92 19.81
C GLY A 158 -6.04 -7.42 19.93
N THR A 159 -6.21 -8.10 18.80
CA THR A 159 -6.06 -9.56 18.68
C THR A 159 -5.03 -9.90 17.60
N PRO A 160 -4.17 -10.90 17.83
CA PRO A 160 -3.32 -11.43 16.76
C PRO A 160 -4.15 -11.86 15.55
N LEU A 161 -3.67 -11.53 14.35
CA LEU A 161 -4.29 -11.89 13.09
C LEU A 161 -3.30 -12.72 12.27
N SER A 162 -3.78 -13.81 11.68
CA SER A 162 -2.97 -14.62 10.77
C SER A 162 -2.79 -13.93 9.42
N TRP A 163 -1.59 -13.96 8.87
CA TRP A 163 -1.32 -13.53 7.49
C TRP A 163 -2.10 -14.34 6.45
N GLU A 164 -2.57 -15.54 6.80
CA GLU A 164 -3.45 -16.33 5.93
C GLU A 164 -4.84 -15.72 5.75
N ALA A 165 -5.27 -14.83 6.65
CA ALA A 165 -6.50 -14.06 6.48
C ALA A 165 -6.37 -12.94 5.44
N ILE A 166 -5.13 -12.57 5.07
CA ILE A 166 -4.86 -11.56 4.04
C ILE A 166 -4.87 -12.24 2.66
N PRO A 167 -5.69 -11.78 1.71
CA PRO A 167 -5.75 -12.37 0.38
C PRO A 167 -4.44 -12.13 -0.39
N ASP A 168 -4.12 -13.07 -1.27
CA ASP A 168 -2.97 -12.91 -2.17
C ASP A 168 -3.29 -11.87 -3.26
N ALA A 169 -2.27 -11.10 -3.66
CA ALA A 169 -2.44 -10.11 -4.72
C ALA A 169 -2.75 -10.82 -6.05
N PRO A 170 -3.76 -10.37 -6.81
CA PRO A 170 -3.98 -10.90 -8.14
C PRO A 170 -2.83 -10.50 -9.05
N HIS A 171 -2.61 -11.26 -10.12
CA HIS A 171 -1.63 -10.89 -11.14
C HIS A 171 -2.19 -9.77 -12.01
N ALA A 172 -1.98 -8.56 -11.53
CA ALA A 172 -2.57 -7.33 -12.04
C ALA A 172 -1.56 -6.19 -12.10
N VAL A 173 -1.96 -5.12 -12.78
CA VAL A 173 -1.32 -3.80 -12.72
C VAL A 173 -1.76 -3.13 -11.42
N TRP A 174 -0.81 -2.83 -10.52
CA TRP A 174 -1.11 -2.13 -9.28
C TRP A 174 -0.91 -0.63 -9.38
N TRP A 175 -0.24 -0.11 -10.42
CA TRP A 175 -0.06 1.33 -10.61
C TRP A 175 0.24 1.68 -12.06
N VAL A 176 -0.30 2.81 -12.50
CA VAL A 176 0.08 3.44 -13.76
C VAL A 176 0.77 4.76 -13.41
N ASP A 177 2.05 4.88 -13.75
CA ASP A 177 2.80 6.09 -13.44
C ASP A 177 2.44 7.27 -14.36
N ASN A 178 3.01 8.45 -14.08
CA ASN A 178 2.77 9.67 -14.84
C ASN A 178 3.29 9.60 -16.29
N PHE A 179 4.17 8.65 -16.62
CA PHE A 179 4.64 8.40 -17.98
C PHE A 179 3.75 7.38 -18.71
N GLY A 180 2.92 6.64 -17.98
CA GLY A 180 2.05 5.58 -18.48
C GLY A 180 2.70 4.20 -18.47
N ASN A 181 3.76 4.00 -17.68
CA ASN A 181 4.27 2.66 -17.41
C ASN A 181 3.32 1.96 -16.42
N CYS A 182 3.01 0.70 -16.69
CA CYS A 182 2.10 -0.09 -15.87
C CYS A 182 2.90 -1.02 -14.98
N LYS A 183 3.00 -0.69 -13.68
CA LYS A 183 3.68 -1.50 -12.68
C LYS A 183 2.80 -2.69 -12.30
N THR A 184 3.36 -3.90 -12.39
CA THR A 184 2.62 -5.14 -12.13
C THR A 184 2.93 -5.68 -10.73
N THR A 185 2.06 -6.53 -10.24
CA THR A 185 2.21 -7.28 -8.97
C THR A 185 3.16 -8.47 -9.09
N ILE A 186 3.65 -8.75 -10.30
CA ILE A 186 4.53 -9.87 -10.62
C ILE A 186 5.97 -9.38 -10.53
N THR A 187 6.84 -10.17 -9.91
CA THR A 187 8.29 -9.92 -9.89
C THR A 187 8.99 -10.71 -10.98
N SER A 188 10.15 -10.22 -11.42
CA SER A 188 10.95 -10.90 -12.46
C SER A 188 11.36 -12.33 -12.07
N ASP A 189 11.61 -12.58 -10.78
CA ASP A 189 12.01 -13.90 -10.27
C ASP A 189 10.87 -14.94 -10.32
N GLU A 190 9.61 -14.52 -10.20
CA GLU A 190 8.46 -15.44 -10.16
C GLU A 190 8.20 -16.15 -11.48
N LEU A 191 8.48 -15.48 -12.60
CA LEU A 191 8.23 -16.03 -13.94
C LEU A 191 9.49 -16.62 -14.57
N ALA A 192 10.67 -16.48 -13.93
CA ALA A 192 11.95 -16.93 -14.46
C ALA A 192 12.17 -16.56 -15.95
N LEU A 193 11.74 -15.36 -16.35
CA LEU A 193 11.74 -14.94 -17.75
C LEU A 193 13.16 -14.74 -18.26
N MET A 194 13.46 -15.39 -19.38
CA MET A 194 14.70 -15.15 -20.13
C MET A 194 14.52 -13.93 -21.06
N PRO A 195 15.57 -13.11 -21.27
CA PRO A 195 15.50 -12.00 -22.23
C PRO A 195 15.00 -12.48 -23.61
N GLY A 196 14.03 -11.77 -24.17
CA GLY A 196 13.37 -12.12 -25.43
C GLY A 196 12.19 -13.08 -25.30
N ALA A 197 11.96 -13.70 -24.13
CA ALA A 197 10.77 -14.52 -23.90
C ALA A 197 9.50 -13.67 -24.07
N SER A 198 8.46 -14.24 -24.67
CA SER A 198 7.17 -13.57 -24.83
C SER A 198 6.18 -14.06 -23.77
N LEU A 199 5.59 -13.14 -23.03
CA LEU A 199 4.51 -13.42 -22.09
C LEU A 199 3.17 -13.07 -22.75
N SER A 200 2.27 -14.04 -22.84
CA SER A 200 0.89 -13.79 -23.27
C SER A 200 0.09 -13.17 -22.13
N THR A 201 -0.44 -11.97 -22.36
CA THR A 201 -1.33 -11.27 -21.40
C THR A 201 -2.68 -10.98 -22.06
N ARG A 202 -3.68 -10.58 -21.26
CA ARG A 202 -4.95 -10.04 -21.78
C ARG A 202 -4.80 -8.81 -22.67
N HIS A 203 -3.67 -8.11 -22.56
CA HIS A 203 -3.35 -6.92 -23.36
C HIS A 203 -2.47 -7.25 -24.58
N GLY A 204 -2.32 -8.54 -24.90
CA GLY A 204 -1.50 -9.04 -26.00
C GLY A 204 -0.16 -9.63 -25.56
N PRO A 205 0.62 -10.17 -26.51
CA PRO A 205 1.95 -10.70 -26.24
C PRO A 205 2.95 -9.58 -25.97
N LEU A 206 3.73 -9.71 -24.91
CA LEU A 206 4.77 -8.75 -24.53
C LEU A 206 6.12 -9.46 -24.44
N ALA A 207 7.11 -8.97 -25.17
CA ALA A 207 8.48 -9.48 -25.05
C ALA A 207 9.12 -8.95 -23.75
N PHE A 208 9.83 -9.82 -23.03
CA PHE A 208 10.62 -9.44 -21.87
C PHE A 208 11.96 -8.87 -22.32
N ILE A 209 12.16 -7.59 -22.08
CA ILE A 209 13.39 -6.85 -22.35
C ILE A 209 13.86 -6.28 -21.01
N PRO A 210 14.93 -6.81 -20.38
CA PRO A 210 15.21 -6.53 -18.97
C PRO A 210 15.37 -5.05 -18.57
N ALA A 211 15.69 -4.17 -19.53
CA ALA A 211 15.91 -2.75 -19.27
C ALA A 211 15.19 -1.87 -20.30
N LEU A 212 14.55 -0.80 -19.82
CA LEU A 212 13.82 0.17 -20.64
C LEU A 212 14.65 0.70 -21.83
N ARG A 213 15.93 1.03 -21.60
CA ARG A 213 16.84 1.55 -22.64
C ARG A 213 17.05 0.62 -23.85
N ASN A 214 16.72 -0.67 -23.70
CA ASN A 214 16.86 -1.68 -24.75
C ASN A 214 15.53 -1.94 -25.48
N VAL A 215 14.43 -1.34 -25.03
CA VAL A 215 13.13 -1.47 -25.68
C VAL A 215 13.17 -0.64 -26.97
N PRO A 216 12.87 -1.22 -28.15
CA PRO A 216 12.86 -0.46 -29.39
C PRO A 216 11.79 0.64 -29.38
N ASP A 217 12.06 1.75 -30.05
CA ASP A 217 11.13 2.87 -30.15
C ASP A 217 9.75 2.44 -30.65
N ASN A 218 8.71 2.99 -30.02
CA ASN A 218 7.31 2.71 -30.30
C ASN A 218 6.90 1.23 -30.15
N LYS A 219 7.68 0.42 -29.42
CA LYS A 219 7.31 -0.94 -29.04
C LYS A 219 6.96 -1.03 -27.57
N THR A 220 6.00 -1.91 -27.27
CA THR A 220 5.67 -2.31 -25.91
C THR A 220 6.50 -3.51 -25.50
N ALA A 221 6.87 -3.55 -24.23
CA ALA A 221 7.64 -4.65 -23.65
C ALA A 221 7.34 -4.79 -22.17
N LEU A 222 7.67 -5.96 -21.62
CA LEU A 222 7.84 -6.16 -20.18
C LEU A 222 9.29 -5.88 -19.82
N ILE A 223 9.52 -5.10 -18.77
CA ILE A 223 10.86 -4.83 -18.23
C ILE A 223 10.90 -5.18 -16.74
N THR A 224 12.10 -5.29 -16.18
CA THR A 224 12.26 -5.24 -14.73
C THR A 224 12.23 -3.78 -14.29
N GLY A 225 11.23 -3.42 -13.49
CA GLY A 225 10.99 -2.07 -12.99
C GLY A 225 11.89 -1.65 -11.84
N SER A 226 11.67 -0.42 -11.37
CA SER A 226 12.35 0.11 -10.18
C SER A 226 11.60 -0.19 -8.88
N SER A 227 10.28 -0.36 -8.94
CA SER A 227 9.46 -0.65 -7.76
C SER A 227 9.63 -2.09 -7.28
N GLY A 228 9.42 -2.30 -5.97
CA GLY A 228 9.64 -3.59 -5.31
C GLY A 228 10.47 -3.42 -4.03
N LEU A 229 11.08 -4.51 -3.57
CA LEU A 229 11.84 -4.52 -2.31
C LEU A 229 13.20 -5.18 -2.51
N GLY A 230 14.27 -4.45 -2.18
CA GLY A 230 15.64 -4.95 -2.26
C GLY A 230 16.01 -5.38 -3.68
N ARG A 231 16.21 -6.69 -3.90
CA ARG A 231 16.53 -7.23 -5.23
C ARG A 231 15.31 -7.76 -5.98
N LYS A 232 14.18 -7.94 -5.29
CA LYS A 232 12.93 -8.42 -5.88
C LYS A 232 12.16 -7.24 -6.46
N ARG A 233 12.26 -7.07 -7.77
CA ARG A 233 11.65 -5.94 -8.49
C ARG A 233 10.47 -6.40 -9.31
N PHE A 234 9.42 -5.57 -9.33
CA PHE A 234 8.22 -5.81 -10.11
C PHE A 234 8.53 -5.73 -11.61
N LEU A 235 7.78 -6.46 -12.41
CA LEU A 235 7.73 -6.28 -13.85
C LEU A 235 6.88 -5.05 -14.17
N GLU A 236 7.26 -4.32 -15.22
CA GLU A 236 6.53 -3.17 -15.72
C GLU A 236 6.23 -3.32 -17.21
N ILE A 237 5.02 -2.97 -17.63
CA ILE A 237 4.67 -2.83 -19.04
C ILE A 237 4.98 -1.40 -19.46
N VAL A 238 5.85 -1.25 -20.45
CA VAL A 238 6.36 0.06 -20.89
C VAL A 238 6.23 0.20 -22.40
N MET A 239 6.33 1.44 -22.89
CA MET A 239 6.44 1.75 -24.31
C MET A 239 7.57 2.76 -24.50
N GLN A 240 8.61 2.39 -25.25
CA GLN A 240 9.72 3.31 -25.49
C GLN A 240 9.26 4.52 -26.30
N GLY A 241 9.49 5.72 -25.76
CA GLY A 241 9.06 6.98 -26.36
C GLY A 241 7.54 7.20 -26.34
N GLY A 242 6.78 6.43 -25.54
CA GLY A 242 5.32 6.47 -25.54
C GLY A 242 4.71 6.20 -24.17
N ASN A 243 3.40 5.93 -24.17
CA ASN A 243 2.60 5.68 -22.98
C ASN A 243 1.91 4.32 -23.13
N ALA A 244 2.40 3.31 -22.41
CA ALA A 244 1.92 1.94 -22.54
C ALA A 244 0.45 1.80 -22.12
N ALA A 245 0.08 2.43 -21.02
CA ALA A 245 -1.28 2.42 -20.50
C ALA A 245 -2.31 2.89 -21.53
N ARG A 246 -2.04 4.02 -22.19
CA ARG A 246 -2.90 4.55 -23.25
C ARG A 246 -2.88 3.68 -24.50
N HIS A 247 -1.70 3.19 -24.91
CA HIS A 247 -1.57 2.40 -26.13
C HIS A 247 -2.28 1.05 -26.03
N LEU A 248 -2.20 0.39 -24.87
CA LEU A 248 -2.77 -0.93 -24.61
C LEU A 248 -4.13 -0.87 -23.89
N ASN A 249 -4.65 0.34 -23.61
CA ASN A 249 -5.86 0.58 -22.84
C ASN A 249 -5.85 -0.16 -21.48
N ILE A 250 -4.77 0.03 -20.72
CA ILE A 250 -4.55 -0.53 -19.39
C ILE A 250 -4.81 0.52 -18.33
N ALA A 251 -5.51 0.13 -17.27
CA ALA A 251 -5.68 0.90 -16.05
C ALA A 251 -5.12 0.17 -14.83
N SER A 252 -4.94 0.92 -13.73
CA SER A 252 -4.67 0.32 -12.43
C SER A 252 -5.82 -0.62 -12.03
N GLY A 253 -5.48 -1.80 -11.50
CA GLY A 253 -6.42 -2.88 -11.17
C GLY A 253 -6.66 -3.88 -12.31
N ASP A 254 -6.22 -3.60 -13.54
CA ASP A 254 -6.39 -4.55 -14.65
C ASP A 254 -5.58 -5.82 -14.43
N THR A 255 -6.23 -6.96 -14.65
CA THR A 255 -5.63 -8.30 -14.51
C THR A 255 -4.86 -8.69 -15.78
N LEU A 256 -3.76 -9.41 -15.61
CA LEU A 256 -2.90 -9.82 -16.71
C LEU A 256 -3.39 -11.10 -17.40
N TRP A 257 -4.17 -11.95 -16.73
CA TRP A 257 -4.79 -13.19 -17.27
C TRP A 257 -6.07 -13.58 -16.55
#